data_AF-A0A3P9Q2R6-F1
#
_entry.id   AF-A0A3P9Q2R6-F1
#
_cell.length_a   1.000
_cell.length_b   1.000
_cell.length_c   1.000
_cell.angle_alpha   90.00
_cell.angle_beta   90.00
_cell.angle_gamma   90.00
#
_symmetry.space_group_name_H-M   'P 1'
#
loop_
_entity.id
_entity.type
_entity.pdbx_description
1 polymer ?
#
loop_
_entity_poly.entity_id
_entity_poly.type
_entity_poly.pdbx_seq_one_letter_code
_entity_poly.pdbx_strand_id
1 'polypeptide(L)'
;MLKTTGLLHPDERQDELKQVEVYKSHSKFMKTKIEQLKQELNRKDSEMQALQTKLETLTNQNSDYKQHVEVLKESLSAKEQRANTLQTEVDALRVRLEEKEQILTKKTKQLQDLSDEKSTLAGEIRDMKDMLDVKERKVNILQKKIENLLEQLKDKDKQLVGLREKVQGLQTDSSNTDTALATLEEALSEKERVIENLRDQKEREDRVRLEEMDQMRRENQELKEKMAALQPSKLCTFSIKCLAKYFLQYVSVFLSVYITHPTLTRTRANLKTPKPEETVRICPDIADRLMLLEQEVSRYREESGKSQAEVERLKGALKDLEELMGALEKTRQELDATKVRLSSTQKCLHDRDGHLNQLRQERRKQLEEILEMKQQALLAAISEKDANIALLELSSSKRKKAQEEVMALKREKDRLMHQLKQQVHSPHEQ
;
A
#
# COMPACT_ATOMS: atom_id res chain seq x y z
N MET A 1 -131.30 -101.29 -25.22
CA MET A 1 -132.31 -101.99 -24.39
C MET A 1 -131.99 -101.67 -22.95
N LEU A 2 -132.82 -100.92 -22.22
CA LEU A 2 -133.97 -101.46 -21.49
C LEU A 2 -135.13 -100.47 -21.44
N LYS A 3 -136.34 -101.01 -21.62
CA LYS A 3 -137.64 -100.39 -21.35
C LYS A 3 -137.79 -100.11 -19.85
N THR A 4 -138.53 -99.05 -19.52
CA THR A 4 -139.71 -99.01 -18.62
C THR A 4 -140.09 -97.51 -18.51
N THR A 5 -141.16 -97.07 -19.16
CA THR A 5 -142.55 -97.12 -18.67
C THR A 5 -142.70 -96.43 -17.32
N GLY A 6 -142.96 -95.12 -17.39
CA GLY A 6 -143.65 -94.33 -16.38
C GLY A 6 -144.42 -93.23 -17.09
N LEU A 7 -145.74 -93.40 -17.26
CA LEU A 7 -146.62 -92.28 -17.57
C LEU A 7 -146.60 -91.34 -16.36
N LEU A 8 -145.85 -90.25 -16.44
CA LEU A 8 -145.91 -89.18 -15.45
C LEU A 8 -147.22 -88.41 -15.61
N HIS A 9 -147.84 -88.08 -14.49
CA HIS A 9 -149.06 -87.29 -14.41
C HIS A 9 -148.82 -85.90 -15.07
N PRO A 10 -149.78 -85.27 -15.76
CA PRO A 10 -149.57 -83.95 -16.40
C PRO A 10 -149.07 -82.86 -15.44
N ASP A 11 -149.34 -82.99 -14.15
CA ASP A 11 -148.79 -82.16 -13.06
C ASP A 11 -147.29 -82.40 -12.80
N GLU A 12 -146.85 -83.66 -12.78
CA GLU A 12 -145.44 -84.03 -12.58
C GLU A 12 -144.56 -83.58 -13.76
N ARG A 13 -145.08 -83.64 -14.99
CA ARG A 13 -144.39 -83.10 -16.18
C ARG A 13 -144.29 -81.58 -16.17
N GLN A 14 -145.25 -80.88 -15.57
CA GLN A 14 -145.22 -79.42 -15.45
C GLN A 14 -144.23 -78.97 -14.36
N ASP A 15 -144.14 -79.71 -13.26
CA ASP A 15 -143.16 -79.46 -12.21
C ASP A 15 -141.73 -79.82 -12.64
N GLU A 16 -141.54 -80.89 -13.42
CA GLU A 16 -140.25 -81.15 -14.10
C GLU A 16 -139.86 -80.01 -15.05
N LEU A 17 -140.82 -79.43 -15.79
CA LEU A 17 -140.56 -78.27 -16.67
C LEU A 17 -140.13 -77.03 -15.89
N LYS A 18 -140.82 -76.71 -14.79
CA LYS A 18 -140.44 -75.61 -13.88
C LYS A 18 -139.06 -75.84 -13.28
N GLN A 19 -138.76 -77.08 -12.89
CA GLN A 19 -137.46 -77.45 -12.35
C GLN A 19 -136.35 -77.26 -13.39
N VAL A 20 -136.58 -77.69 -14.64
CA VAL A 20 -135.68 -77.45 -15.77
C VAL A 20 -135.49 -75.95 -16.05
N GLU A 21 -136.53 -75.13 -15.93
CA GLU A 21 -136.46 -73.69 -16.14
C GLU A 21 -135.67 -72.96 -15.03
N VAL A 22 -135.83 -73.39 -13.77
CA VAL A 22 -135.00 -72.94 -12.65
C VAL A 22 -133.53 -73.33 -12.86
N TYR A 23 -133.24 -74.57 -13.26
CA TYR A 23 -131.89 -75.01 -13.58
C TYR A 23 -131.28 -74.23 -14.75
N LYS A 24 -132.07 -73.92 -15.78
CA LYS A 24 -131.63 -73.12 -16.93
C LYS A 24 -131.33 -71.67 -16.54
N SER A 25 -132.18 -71.07 -15.70
CA SER A 25 -131.96 -69.74 -15.12
C SER A 25 -130.70 -69.71 -14.24
N HIS A 26 -130.55 -70.69 -13.35
CA HIS A 26 -129.37 -70.83 -12.50
C HIS A 26 -128.09 -71.05 -13.30
N SER A 27 -128.13 -71.91 -14.33
CA SER A 27 -127.01 -72.13 -15.25
C SER A 27 -126.61 -70.86 -16.00
N LYS A 28 -127.60 -70.08 -16.48
CA LYS A 28 -127.36 -68.79 -17.14
C LYS A 28 -126.75 -67.76 -16.19
N PHE A 29 -127.24 -67.70 -14.94
CA PHE A 29 -126.68 -66.85 -13.89
C PHE A 29 -125.23 -67.24 -13.59
N MET A 30 -124.96 -68.53 -13.35
CA MET A 30 -123.61 -69.04 -13.08
C MET A 30 -122.66 -68.76 -14.24
N LYS A 31 -123.10 -68.99 -15.49
CA LYS A 31 -122.31 -68.66 -16.69
C LYS A 31 -121.98 -67.17 -16.76
N THR A 32 -122.95 -66.30 -16.46
CA THR A 32 -122.74 -64.84 -16.43
C THR A 32 -121.76 -64.44 -15.33
N LYS A 33 -121.87 -65.01 -14.13
CA LYS A 33 -120.96 -64.73 -13.02
C LYS A 33 -119.53 -65.22 -13.31
N ILE A 34 -119.39 -66.40 -13.92
CA ILE A 34 -118.11 -66.92 -14.40
C ILE A 34 -117.48 -65.97 -15.42
N GLU A 35 -118.27 -65.49 -16.38
CA GLU A 35 -117.74 -64.58 -17.41
C GLU A 35 -117.34 -63.21 -16.83
N GLN A 36 -118.09 -62.68 -15.87
CA GLN A 36 -117.72 -61.48 -15.12
C GLN A 36 -116.41 -61.66 -14.36
N LEU A 37 -116.25 -62.77 -13.63
CA LEU A 37 -115.02 -63.09 -12.90
C LEU A 37 -113.83 -63.26 -13.83
N LYS A 38 -114.00 -63.84 -15.01
CA LYS A 38 -112.95 -63.93 -16.04
C LYS A 38 -112.53 -62.55 -16.54
N GLN A 39 -113.48 -61.65 -16.80
CA GLN A 39 -113.17 -60.28 -17.20
C GLN A 39 -112.43 -59.52 -16.08
N GLU A 40 -112.86 -59.68 -14.83
CA GLU A 40 -112.14 -59.11 -13.68
C GLU A 40 -110.73 -59.68 -13.54
N LEU A 41 -110.56 -60.99 -13.69
CA LEU A 41 -109.25 -61.64 -13.65
C LEU A 41 -108.34 -61.10 -14.75
N ASN A 42 -108.82 -61.03 -16.00
CA ASN A 42 -108.06 -60.46 -17.12
C ASN A 42 -107.69 -58.99 -16.89
N ARG A 43 -108.59 -58.21 -16.28
CA ARG A 43 -108.33 -56.81 -15.90
C ARG A 43 -107.24 -56.73 -14.83
N LYS A 44 -107.30 -57.60 -13.82
CA LYS A 44 -106.29 -57.70 -12.76
C LYS A 44 -104.94 -58.17 -13.29
N ASP A 45 -104.91 -59.10 -14.24
CA ASP A 45 -103.69 -59.53 -14.90
C ASP A 45 -103.05 -58.39 -15.70
N SER A 46 -103.86 -57.59 -16.42
CA SER A 46 -103.37 -56.42 -17.14
C SER A 46 -102.83 -55.34 -16.19
N GLU A 47 -103.53 -55.09 -15.06
CA GLU A 47 -103.05 -54.18 -14.00
C GLU A 47 -101.74 -54.68 -13.38
N MET A 48 -101.63 -55.98 -13.11
CA MET A 48 -100.43 -56.61 -12.57
C MET A 48 -99.25 -56.46 -13.53
N GLN A 49 -99.44 -56.70 -14.83
CA GLN A 49 -98.41 -56.48 -15.84
C GLN A 49 -97.96 -55.01 -15.90
N ALA A 50 -98.88 -54.05 -15.89
CA ALA A 50 -98.55 -52.63 -15.90
C ALA A 50 -97.76 -52.19 -14.64
N LEU A 51 -98.15 -52.68 -13.47
CA LEU A 51 -97.43 -52.44 -12.22
C LEU A 51 -96.04 -53.07 -12.24
N GLN A 52 -95.90 -54.26 -12.82
CA GLN A 52 -94.62 -54.94 -12.94
C GLN A 52 -93.65 -54.18 -13.85
N THR A 53 -94.11 -53.68 -15.00
CA THR A 53 -93.30 -52.78 -15.86
C THR A 53 -92.92 -51.49 -15.13
N LYS A 54 -93.82 -50.91 -14.34
CA LYS A 54 -93.54 -49.70 -13.55
C LYS A 54 -92.49 -49.97 -12.46
N LEU A 55 -92.59 -51.11 -11.77
CA LEU A 55 -91.60 -51.53 -10.77
C LEU A 55 -90.23 -51.72 -11.40
N GLU A 56 -90.16 -52.39 -12.55
CA GLU A 56 -88.91 -52.61 -13.29
C GLU A 56 -88.29 -51.28 -13.75
N THR A 57 -89.11 -50.36 -14.27
CA THR A 57 -88.66 -49.01 -14.64
C THR A 57 -88.10 -48.24 -13.45
N LEU A 58 -88.79 -48.23 -12.31
CA LEU A 58 -88.33 -47.57 -11.09
C LEU A 58 -87.07 -48.22 -10.51
N THR A 59 -86.95 -49.55 -10.65
CA THR A 59 -85.76 -50.29 -10.20
C THR A 59 -84.53 -49.89 -11.03
N ASN A 60 -84.69 -49.80 -12.35
CA ASN A 60 -83.63 -49.34 -13.25
C ASN A 60 -83.25 -47.88 -12.95
N GLN A 61 -84.23 -46.98 -12.80
CA GLN A 61 -83.98 -45.60 -12.41
C GLN A 61 -83.22 -45.49 -11.08
N ASN A 62 -83.58 -46.31 -10.08
CA ASN A 62 -82.89 -46.33 -8.80
C ASN A 62 -81.44 -46.85 -8.92
N SER A 63 -81.19 -47.79 -9.84
CA SER A 63 -79.84 -48.24 -10.18
C SER A 63 -79.03 -47.11 -10.82
N ASP A 64 -79.61 -46.38 -11.77
CA ASP A 64 -78.96 -45.24 -12.43
C ASP A 64 -78.62 -44.14 -11.43
N TYR A 65 -79.55 -43.79 -10.53
CA TYR A 65 -79.30 -42.81 -9.47
C TYR A 65 -78.18 -43.24 -8.53
N LYS A 66 -78.10 -44.53 -8.16
CA LYS A 66 -76.98 -45.05 -7.35
C LYS A 66 -75.65 -44.87 -8.06
N GLN A 67 -75.57 -45.25 -9.33
CA GLN A 67 -74.35 -45.11 -10.12
C GLN A 67 -73.94 -43.65 -10.28
N HIS A 68 -74.90 -42.73 -10.49
CA HIS A 68 -74.64 -41.29 -10.50
C HIS A 68 -74.07 -40.79 -9.17
N VAL A 69 -74.60 -41.25 -8.04
CA VAL A 69 -74.07 -40.90 -6.71
C VAL A 69 -72.65 -41.42 -6.52
N GLU A 70 -72.33 -42.62 -7.01
CA GLU A 70 -70.97 -43.18 -6.94
C GLU A 70 -69.97 -42.33 -7.74
N VAL A 71 -70.31 -41.95 -8.98
CA VAL A 71 -69.47 -41.07 -9.81
C VAL A 71 -69.24 -39.71 -9.13
N LEU A 72 -70.26 -39.13 -8.48
CA LEU A 72 -70.10 -37.89 -7.74
C LEU A 72 -69.19 -38.03 -6.51
N LYS A 73 -69.25 -39.16 -5.80
CA LYS A 73 -68.36 -39.45 -4.67
C LYS A 73 -66.90 -39.60 -5.13
N GLU A 74 -66.67 -40.32 -6.23
CA GLU A 74 -65.34 -40.45 -6.82
C GLU A 74 -64.79 -39.09 -7.27
N SER A 75 -65.63 -38.27 -7.91
CA SER A 75 -65.27 -36.91 -8.31
C SER A 75 -64.93 -36.01 -7.11
N LEU A 76 -65.69 -36.13 -6.01
CA LEU A 76 -65.42 -35.40 -4.78
C LEU A 76 -64.09 -35.83 -4.16
N SER A 77 -63.86 -37.14 -4.03
CA SER A 77 -62.60 -37.71 -3.52
C SER A 77 -61.39 -37.25 -4.33
N ALA A 78 -61.50 -37.25 -5.67
CA ALA A 78 -60.45 -36.73 -6.55
C ALA A 78 -60.16 -35.23 -6.33
N LYS A 79 -61.21 -34.43 -6.09
CA LYS A 79 -61.05 -33.00 -5.78
C LYS A 79 -60.43 -32.78 -4.40
N GLU A 80 -60.78 -33.57 -3.40
CA GLU A 80 -60.16 -33.51 -2.07
C GLU A 80 -58.68 -33.86 -2.10
N GLN A 81 -58.30 -34.93 -2.83
CA GLN A 81 -56.90 -35.27 -3.04
C GLN A 81 -56.14 -34.14 -3.73
N ARG A 82 -56.71 -33.54 -4.78
CA ARG A 82 -56.10 -32.39 -5.46
C ARG A 82 -55.94 -31.18 -4.55
N ALA A 83 -56.93 -30.90 -3.71
CA ALA A 83 -56.86 -29.82 -2.73
C ALA A 83 -55.72 -30.06 -1.72
N ASN A 84 -55.56 -31.30 -1.25
CA ASN A 84 -54.48 -31.67 -0.35
C ASN A 84 -53.10 -31.53 -1.00
N THR A 85 -52.92 -31.95 -2.26
CA THR A 85 -51.68 -31.75 -3.01
C THR A 85 -51.35 -30.26 -3.14
N LEU A 86 -52.31 -29.44 -3.58
CA LEU A 86 -52.12 -27.99 -3.68
C LEU A 86 -51.79 -27.35 -2.33
N GLN A 87 -52.42 -27.81 -1.25
CA GLN A 87 -52.11 -27.35 0.10
C GLN A 87 -50.65 -27.62 0.47
N THR A 88 -50.15 -28.84 0.20
CA THR A 88 -48.73 -29.18 0.44
C THR A 88 -47.76 -28.35 -0.42
N GLU A 89 -48.13 -28.04 -1.66
CA GLU A 89 -47.33 -27.18 -2.54
C GLU A 89 -47.26 -25.75 -2.01
N VAL A 90 -48.39 -25.20 -1.56
CA VAL A 90 -48.46 -23.86 -0.95
C VAL A 90 -47.60 -23.78 0.31
N ASP A 91 -47.65 -24.80 1.17
CA ASP A 91 -46.86 -24.81 2.40
C ASP A 91 -45.36 -24.95 2.11
N ALA A 92 -44.97 -25.74 1.10
CA ALA A 92 -43.59 -25.81 0.63
C ALA A 92 -43.09 -24.46 0.04
N LEU A 93 -43.96 -23.74 -0.69
CA LEU A 93 -43.64 -22.41 -1.21
C LEU A 93 -43.49 -21.37 -0.09
N ARG A 94 -44.30 -21.45 0.98
CA ARG A 94 -44.16 -20.59 2.16
C ARG A 94 -42.80 -20.77 2.84
N VAL A 95 -42.37 -22.01 3.07
CA VAL A 95 -41.04 -22.28 3.67
C VAL A 95 -39.92 -21.74 2.79
N ARG A 96 -39.98 -21.97 1.47
CA ARG A 96 -38.98 -21.42 0.54
C ARG A 96 -38.96 -19.89 0.54
N LEU A 97 -40.11 -19.24 0.68
CA LEU A 97 -40.19 -17.78 0.78
C LEU A 97 -39.50 -17.29 2.06
N GLU A 98 -39.77 -17.90 3.21
CA GLU A 98 -39.12 -17.57 4.49
C GLU A 98 -37.60 -17.74 4.42
N GLU A 99 -37.11 -18.83 3.80
CA GLU A 99 -35.68 -19.03 3.56
C GLU A 99 -35.06 -17.92 2.70
N LYS A 100 -35.74 -17.53 1.62
CA LYS A 100 -35.28 -16.43 0.75
C LYS A 100 -35.28 -15.09 1.50
N GLU A 101 -36.27 -14.82 2.34
CA GLU A 101 -36.30 -13.62 3.21
C GLU A 101 -35.14 -13.62 4.23
N GLN A 102 -34.82 -14.76 4.83
CA GLN A 102 -33.66 -14.90 5.72
C GLN A 102 -32.34 -14.68 4.99
N ILE A 103 -32.22 -15.15 3.74
CA ILE A 103 -31.03 -14.88 2.93
C ILE A 103 -30.94 -13.39 2.58
N LEU A 104 -32.07 -12.77 2.21
CA LEU A 104 -32.12 -11.35 1.84
C LEU A 104 -31.75 -10.44 3.02
N THR A 105 -32.25 -10.73 4.22
CA THR A 105 -31.87 -10.01 5.44
C THR A 105 -30.38 -10.14 5.75
N LYS A 106 -29.80 -11.35 5.65
CA LYS A 106 -28.35 -11.57 5.79
C LYS A 106 -27.55 -10.78 4.75
N LYS A 107 -27.98 -10.76 3.49
CA LYS A 107 -27.33 -10.01 2.41
C LYS A 107 -27.41 -8.51 2.62
N THR A 108 -28.54 -8.01 3.11
CA THR A 108 -28.73 -6.60 3.44
C THR A 108 -27.76 -6.17 4.54
N LYS A 109 -27.62 -6.98 5.60
CA LYS A 109 -26.65 -6.71 6.67
C LYS A 109 -25.20 -6.72 6.17
N GLN A 110 -24.83 -7.71 5.36
CA GLN A 110 -23.48 -7.76 4.74
C GLN A 110 -23.18 -6.51 3.90
N LEU A 111 -24.17 -5.99 3.15
CA LEU A 111 -24.00 -4.77 2.37
C LEU A 111 -23.82 -3.54 3.26
N GLN A 112 -24.54 -3.46 4.38
CA GLN A 112 -24.38 -2.38 5.35
C GLN A 112 -22.98 -2.39 5.96
N ASP A 113 -22.52 -3.55 6.45
CA ASP A 113 -21.19 -3.71 7.05
C ASP A 113 -20.07 -3.29 6.07
N LEU A 114 -20.18 -3.72 4.80
CA LEU A 114 -19.24 -3.32 3.74
C LEU A 114 -19.29 -1.83 3.41
N SER A 115 -20.47 -1.20 3.52
CA SER A 115 -20.62 0.24 3.31
C SER A 115 -19.91 1.04 4.41
N ASP A 116 -20.02 0.58 5.66
CA ASP A 116 -19.41 1.22 6.83
C ASP A 116 -17.87 1.06 6.80
N GLU A 117 -17.38 -0.12 6.41
CA GLU A 117 -15.94 -0.35 6.17
C GLU A 117 -15.41 0.54 5.06
N LYS A 118 -16.13 0.65 3.93
CA LYS A 118 -15.77 1.56 2.83
C LYS A 118 -15.68 3.01 3.30
N SER A 119 -16.62 3.46 4.14
CA SER A 119 -16.61 4.81 4.70
C SER A 119 -15.38 5.04 5.59
N THR A 120 -15.03 4.04 6.40
CA THR A 120 -13.86 4.09 7.29
C THR A 120 -12.56 4.17 6.49
N LEU A 121 -12.38 3.28 5.50
CA LEU A 121 -11.23 3.30 4.60
C LEU A 121 -11.12 4.61 3.80
N ALA A 122 -12.25 5.20 3.40
CA ALA A 122 -12.26 6.51 2.74
C ALA A 122 -11.77 7.63 3.66
N GLY A 123 -12.04 7.55 4.97
CA GLY A 123 -11.47 8.42 5.99
C GLY A 123 -9.96 8.24 6.11
N GLU A 124 -9.47 7.01 6.29
CA GLU A 124 -8.04 6.71 6.39
C GLU A 124 -7.25 7.18 5.16
N ILE A 125 -7.81 7.01 3.96
CA ILE A 125 -7.19 7.51 2.72
C ILE A 125 -7.07 9.03 2.73
N ARG A 126 -8.06 9.74 3.27
CA ARG A 126 -8.02 11.21 3.38
C ARG A 126 -6.91 11.64 4.34
N ASP A 127 -6.85 11.03 5.52
CA ASP A 127 -5.84 11.36 6.53
C ASP A 127 -4.41 11.08 6.03
N MET A 128 -4.22 9.96 5.32
CA MET A 128 -2.93 9.63 4.70
C MET A 128 -2.54 10.63 3.60
N LYS A 129 -3.51 11.12 2.80
CA LYS A 129 -3.26 12.18 1.81
C LYS A 129 -2.85 13.48 2.46
N ASP A 130 -3.57 13.91 3.50
CA ASP A 130 -3.23 15.14 4.24
C ASP A 130 -1.82 15.04 4.86
N MET A 131 -1.46 13.85 5.37
CA MET A 131 -0.11 13.60 5.88
C MET A 131 0.95 13.61 4.78
N LEU A 132 0.65 13.08 3.59
CA LEU A 132 1.55 13.13 2.44
C LEU A 132 1.81 14.57 2.02
N ASP A 133 0.76 15.39 1.90
CA ASP A 133 0.86 16.82 1.56
C ASP A 133 1.75 17.58 2.56
N VAL A 134 1.62 17.29 3.86
CA VAL A 134 2.49 17.87 4.89
C VAL A 134 3.95 17.45 4.70
N LYS A 135 4.20 16.16 4.42
CA LYS A 135 5.56 15.65 4.15
C LYS A 135 6.15 16.27 2.89
N GLU A 136 5.38 16.43 1.82
CA GLU A 136 5.82 17.07 0.58
C GLU A 136 6.20 18.54 0.81
N ARG A 137 5.39 19.31 1.54
CA ARG A 137 5.73 20.69 1.92
C ARG A 137 7.03 20.74 2.72
N LYS A 138 7.24 19.80 3.66
CA LYS A 138 8.48 19.73 4.45
C LYS A 138 9.70 19.41 3.58
N VAL A 139 9.57 18.47 2.63
CA VAL A 139 10.62 18.16 1.65
C VAL A 139 10.98 19.41 0.85
N ASN A 140 9.99 20.14 0.35
CA ASN A 140 10.20 21.38 -0.42
C ASN A 140 10.95 22.45 0.41
N ILE A 141 10.63 22.60 1.70
CA ILE A 141 11.34 23.52 2.60
C ILE A 141 12.79 23.08 2.79
N LEU A 142 13.03 21.79 3.01
CA LEU A 142 14.38 21.25 3.20
C LEU A 142 15.23 21.37 1.92
N GLN A 143 14.64 21.14 0.75
CA GLN A 143 15.29 21.36 -0.55
C GLN A 143 15.76 22.80 -0.70
N LYS A 144 14.89 23.78 -0.44
CA LYS A 144 15.27 25.22 -0.45
C LYS A 144 16.40 25.54 0.54
N LYS A 145 16.41 24.88 1.71
CA LYS A 145 17.49 25.06 2.69
C LYS A 145 18.82 24.49 2.19
N ILE A 146 18.80 23.33 1.53
CA ILE A 146 19.97 22.74 0.89
C ILE A 146 20.49 23.65 -0.22
N GLU A 147 19.63 24.15 -1.10
CA GLU A 147 20.00 25.09 -2.17
C GLU A 147 20.68 26.34 -1.61
N ASN A 148 20.14 26.93 -0.55
CA ASN A 148 20.75 28.10 0.10
C ASN A 148 22.14 27.77 0.68
N LEU A 149 22.29 26.64 1.37
CA LEU A 149 23.59 26.21 1.91
C LEU A 149 24.61 25.92 0.80
N LEU A 150 24.18 25.35 -0.33
CA LEU A 150 25.05 25.13 -1.49
C LEU A 150 25.55 26.44 -2.09
N GLU A 151 24.69 27.46 -2.21
CA GLU A 151 25.14 28.77 -2.72
C GLU A 151 26.10 29.45 -1.73
N GLN A 152 25.85 29.36 -0.42
CA GLN A 152 26.78 29.87 0.59
C GLN A 152 28.15 29.17 0.51
N LEU A 153 28.17 27.85 0.31
CA LEU A 153 29.41 27.09 0.15
C LEU A 153 30.17 27.55 -1.10
N LYS A 154 29.47 27.74 -2.21
CA LYS A 154 30.03 28.24 -3.47
C LYS A 154 30.65 29.63 -3.33
N ASP A 155 30.01 30.53 -2.58
CA ASP A 155 30.58 31.85 -2.29
C ASP A 155 31.82 31.77 -1.39
N LYS A 156 31.85 30.83 -0.45
CA LYS A 156 33.05 30.57 0.36
C LYS A 156 34.18 30.00 -0.46
N ASP A 157 33.91 29.11 -1.39
CA ASP A 157 34.93 28.59 -2.31
C ASP A 157 35.51 29.70 -3.19
N LYS A 158 34.69 30.60 -3.73
CA LYS A 158 35.19 31.80 -4.44
C LYS A 158 36.10 32.66 -3.57
N GLN A 159 35.72 32.89 -2.30
CA GLN A 159 36.55 33.64 -1.35
C GLN A 159 37.89 32.95 -1.09
N LEU A 160 37.89 31.62 -0.92
CA LEU A 160 39.12 30.83 -0.73
C LEU A 160 40.03 30.88 -1.96
N VAL A 161 39.48 30.78 -3.17
CA VAL A 161 40.24 30.93 -4.41
C VAL A 161 40.90 32.31 -4.47
N GLY A 162 40.15 33.39 -4.21
CA GLY A 162 40.71 34.74 -4.21
C GLY A 162 41.78 34.97 -3.13
N LEU A 163 41.67 34.33 -1.96
CA LEU A 163 42.73 34.37 -0.95
C LEU A 163 43.96 33.58 -1.38
N ARG A 164 43.79 32.41 -2.01
CA ARG A 164 44.91 31.63 -2.56
C ARG A 164 45.67 32.41 -3.64
N GLU A 165 44.96 33.09 -4.53
CA GLU A 165 45.57 33.96 -5.56
C GLU A 165 46.36 35.12 -4.92
N LYS A 166 45.83 35.76 -3.88
CA LYS A 166 46.56 36.79 -3.12
C LYS A 166 47.81 36.26 -2.45
N VAL A 167 47.73 35.09 -1.81
CA VAL A 167 48.88 34.43 -1.19
C VAL A 167 49.93 34.10 -2.24
N GLN A 168 49.51 33.58 -3.41
CA GLN A 168 50.41 33.31 -4.52
C GLN A 168 51.08 34.59 -5.03
N GLY A 169 50.34 35.69 -5.16
CA GLY A 169 50.90 37.00 -5.55
C GLY A 169 51.93 37.52 -4.54
N LEU A 170 51.63 37.44 -3.24
CA LEU A 170 52.60 37.81 -2.19
C LEU A 170 53.83 36.89 -2.19
N GLN A 171 53.66 35.61 -2.49
CA GLN A 171 54.77 34.66 -2.59
C GLN A 171 55.67 34.98 -3.80
N THR A 172 55.09 35.39 -4.94
CA THR A 172 55.88 35.86 -6.09
C THR A 172 56.60 37.17 -5.77
N ASP A 173 55.95 38.11 -5.08
CA ASP A 173 56.58 39.36 -4.66
C ASP A 173 57.74 39.10 -3.68
N SER A 174 57.54 38.19 -2.72
CA SER A 174 58.59 37.75 -1.79
C SER A 174 59.77 37.13 -2.53
N SER A 175 59.52 36.22 -3.48
CA SER A 175 60.58 35.60 -4.28
C SER A 175 61.33 36.63 -5.13
N ASN A 176 60.63 37.64 -5.65
CA ASN A 176 61.25 38.73 -6.39
C ASN A 176 62.13 39.58 -5.46
N THR A 177 61.67 39.88 -4.23
CA THR A 177 62.48 40.59 -3.24
C THR A 177 63.70 39.78 -2.79
N ASP A 178 63.57 38.47 -2.60
CA ASP A 178 64.69 37.59 -2.25
C ASP A 178 65.76 37.58 -3.37
N THR A 179 65.33 37.57 -4.63
CA THR A 179 66.24 37.68 -5.78
C THR A 179 66.95 39.03 -5.83
N ALA A 180 66.24 40.12 -5.54
CA ALA A 180 66.83 41.46 -5.47
C ALA A 180 67.84 41.58 -4.31
N LEU A 181 67.52 41.02 -3.14
CA LEU A 181 68.42 40.96 -1.99
C LEU A 181 69.68 40.15 -2.32
N ALA A 182 69.56 38.97 -2.92
CA ALA A 182 70.71 38.17 -3.34
C ALA A 182 71.63 38.93 -4.31
N THR A 183 71.05 39.68 -5.25
CA THR A 183 71.82 40.52 -6.19
C THR A 183 72.57 41.64 -5.48
N LEU A 184 71.93 42.27 -4.48
CA LEU A 184 72.57 43.31 -3.67
C LEU A 184 73.67 42.74 -2.77
N GLU A 185 73.47 41.56 -2.20
CA GLU A 185 74.48 40.84 -1.43
C GLU A 185 75.71 40.51 -2.29
N GLU A 186 75.53 40.00 -3.50
CA GLU A 186 76.63 39.73 -4.44
C GLU A 186 77.39 41.02 -4.81
N ALA A 187 76.65 42.10 -5.09
CA ALA A 187 77.26 43.40 -5.36
C ALA A 187 78.05 43.94 -4.16
N LEU A 188 77.54 43.75 -2.94
CA LEU A 188 78.24 44.12 -1.71
C LEU A 188 79.51 43.28 -1.52
N SER A 189 79.44 41.96 -1.67
CA SER A 189 80.61 41.09 -1.58
C SER A 189 81.68 41.43 -2.63
N GLU A 190 81.30 41.80 -3.85
CA GLU A 190 82.27 42.28 -4.84
C GLU A 190 82.89 43.62 -4.44
N LYS A 191 82.12 44.54 -3.84
CA LYS A 191 82.67 45.78 -3.29
C LYS A 191 83.62 45.51 -2.13
N GLU A 192 83.31 44.56 -1.24
CA GLU A 192 84.20 44.13 -0.16
C GLU A 192 85.51 43.56 -0.72
N ARG A 193 85.43 42.70 -1.75
CA ARG A 193 86.60 42.16 -2.45
C ARG A 193 87.47 43.26 -3.07
N VAL A 194 86.85 44.27 -3.69
CA VAL A 194 87.57 45.44 -4.23
C VAL A 194 88.23 46.25 -3.11
N ILE A 195 87.54 46.49 -2.00
CA ILE A 195 88.09 47.19 -0.84
C ILE A 195 89.31 46.43 -0.29
N GLU A 196 89.22 45.11 -0.16
CA GLU A 196 90.32 44.28 0.32
C GLU A 196 91.51 44.34 -0.64
N ASN A 197 91.29 44.21 -1.94
CA ASN A 197 92.34 44.38 -2.96
C ASN A 197 93.02 45.75 -2.89
N LEU A 198 92.26 46.83 -2.65
CA LEU A 198 92.79 48.18 -2.49
C LEU A 198 93.59 48.34 -1.19
N ARG A 199 93.14 47.71 -0.09
CA ARG A 199 93.90 47.67 1.19
C ARG A 199 95.23 46.95 1.00
N ASP A 200 95.20 45.79 0.37
CA ASP A 200 96.36 44.99 0.00
C ASP A 200 97.34 45.78 -0.88
N GLN A 201 96.83 46.48 -1.90
CA GLN A 201 97.62 47.34 -2.76
C GLN A 201 98.27 48.46 -1.96
N LYS A 202 97.51 49.16 -1.11
CA LYS A 202 98.03 50.21 -0.24
C LYS A 202 99.12 49.68 0.70
N GLU A 203 98.93 48.50 1.28
CA GLU A 203 99.94 47.89 2.16
C GLU A 203 101.22 47.52 1.40
N ARG A 204 101.10 47.04 0.14
CA ARG A 204 102.26 46.84 -0.75
C ARG A 204 102.96 48.17 -1.07
N GLU A 205 102.22 49.23 -1.38
CA GLU A 205 102.78 50.57 -1.63
C GLU A 205 103.48 51.14 -0.39
N ASP A 206 102.88 50.99 0.80
CA ASP A 206 103.47 51.43 2.06
C ASP A 206 104.72 50.61 2.42
N ARG A 207 104.76 49.30 2.11
CA ARG A 207 105.96 48.46 2.20
C ARG A 207 107.08 48.97 1.29
N VAL A 208 106.80 49.22 0.01
CA VAL A 208 107.79 49.74 -0.94
C VAL A 208 108.30 51.11 -0.48
N ARG A 209 107.42 52.02 -0.04
CA ARG A 209 107.83 53.32 0.51
C ARG A 209 108.73 53.19 1.73
N LEU A 210 108.44 52.23 2.61
CA LEU A 210 109.27 51.97 3.79
C LEU A 210 110.66 51.45 3.37
N GLU A 211 110.71 50.52 2.41
CA GLU A 211 111.97 50.02 1.83
C GLU A 211 112.78 51.13 1.15
N GLU A 212 112.13 52.02 0.39
CA GLU A 212 112.74 53.20 -0.21
C GLU A 212 113.28 54.17 0.85
N MET A 213 112.52 54.42 1.92
CA MET A 213 112.96 55.27 3.03
C MET A 213 114.16 54.64 3.78
N ASP A 214 114.16 53.33 4.00
CA ASP A 214 115.28 52.62 4.62
C ASP A 214 116.50 52.52 3.69
N GLN A 215 116.30 52.44 2.37
CA GLN A 215 117.36 52.57 1.38
C GLN A 215 117.99 53.97 1.43
N MET A 216 117.17 55.02 1.42
CA MET A 216 117.62 56.42 1.57
C MET A 216 118.34 56.66 2.91
N ARG A 217 117.94 55.97 3.98
CA ARG A 217 118.66 56.00 5.27
C ARG A 217 120.01 55.32 5.19
N ARG A 218 120.10 54.14 4.56
CA ARG A 218 121.37 53.43 4.35
C ARG A 218 122.34 54.25 3.52
N GLU A 219 121.85 54.86 2.44
CA GLU A 219 122.67 55.77 1.61
C GLU A 219 123.11 57.01 2.39
N ASN A 220 122.23 57.62 3.21
CA ASN A 220 122.63 58.70 4.12
C ASN A 220 123.66 58.26 5.17
N GLN A 221 123.55 57.03 5.66
CA GLN A 221 124.49 56.44 6.61
C GLN A 221 125.85 56.22 5.94
N GLU A 222 125.89 55.65 4.73
CA GLU A 222 127.11 55.48 3.95
C GLU A 222 127.76 56.82 3.58
N LEU A 223 126.97 57.84 3.24
CA LEU A 223 127.47 59.19 3.00
C LEU A 223 128.05 59.80 4.29
N LYS A 224 127.43 59.55 5.44
CA LYS A 224 127.99 59.91 6.77
C LYS A 224 129.30 59.20 7.07
N GLU A 225 129.42 57.91 6.74
CA GLU A 225 130.64 57.13 6.96
C GLU A 225 131.76 57.55 5.99
N LYS A 226 131.43 57.85 4.73
CA LYS A 226 132.35 58.44 3.75
C LYS A 226 132.81 59.84 4.17
N MET A 227 131.95 60.64 4.78
CA MET A 227 132.32 61.91 5.43
C MET A 227 133.23 61.70 6.65
N ALA A 228 133.05 60.63 7.43
CA ALA A 228 133.87 60.33 8.60
C ALA A 228 135.26 59.76 8.26
N ALA A 229 135.45 59.18 7.07
CA ALA A 229 136.70 58.53 6.66
C ALA A 229 137.82 59.49 6.19
N LEU A 230 137.60 60.81 6.17
CA LEU A 230 138.53 61.78 5.55
C LEU A 230 139.09 62.88 6.49
N GLN A 231 139.20 62.68 7.81
CA GLN A 231 140.05 63.56 8.64
C GLN A 231 140.58 62.92 9.95
N PRO A 232 141.89 63.01 10.27
CA PRO A 232 142.46 62.48 11.51
C PRO A 232 142.83 63.51 12.59
N SER A 233 142.68 63.06 13.85
CA SER A 233 143.42 63.37 15.09
C SER A 233 142.97 64.50 16.05
N LYS A 234 143.05 64.15 17.35
CA LYS A 234 142.42 64.71 18.57
C LYS A 234 143.07 66.00 19.14
N LEU A 235 142.26 66.92 19.72
CA LEU A 235 142.56 67.85 20.84
C LEU A 235 141.22 68.08 21.61
N CYS A 236 141.02 67.81 22.90
CA CYS A 236 141.53 68.46 24.14
C CYS A 236 141.15 69.96 24.24
N THR A 237 139.99 70.34 24.80
CA THR A 237 139.63 70.78 26.18
C THR A 237 139.30 72.28 26.28
N PHE A 238 138.05 72.64 26.62
CA PHE A 238 137.66 73.25 27.91
C PHE A 238 136.26 73.92 27.84
N SER A 239 135.29 73.11 28.25
CA SER A 239 134.02 73.30 28.96
C SER A 239 133.38 74.68 29.30
N ILE A 240 132.04 74.65 29.16
CA ILE A 240 130.94 75.30 29.93
C ILE A 240 130.16 76.46 29.27
N LYS A 241 129.05 76.04 28.62
CA LYS A 241 127.64 76.51 28.71
C LYS A 241 127.26 77.92 28.25
N CYS A 242 126.52 77.97 27.13
CA CYS A 242 125.38 78.86 26.88
C CYS A 242 124.46 78.30 25.77
N LEU A 243 123.14 78.43 26.00
CA LEU A 243 121.99 78.55 25.05
C LEU A 243 121.79 77.46 23.97
N ALA A 244 120.60 76.96 23.63
CA ALA A 244 119.22 77.31 23.91
C ALA A 244 118.30 76.11 23.54
N LYS A 245 117.21 75.91 24.29
CA LYS A 245 116.08 75.08 23.86
C LYS A 245 114.78 75.77 24.28
N TYR A 246 114.40 76.77 23.47
CA TYR A 246 113.04 77.31 23.42
C TYR A 246 112.27 76.50 22.38
N PHE A 247 111.11 75.96 22.77
CA PHE A 247 110.06 75.55 21.83
C PHE A 247 108.77 76.24 22.27
N LEU A 248 108.54 77.45 21.73
CA LEU A 248 107.21 78.03 21.54
C LEU A 248 106.47 77.13 20.54
N GLN A 249 105.20 76.72 20.68
CA GLN A 249 103.94 77.42 20.95
C GLN A 249 103.44 78.36 19.84
N TYR A 250 102.14 78.21 19.56
CA TYR A 250 101.17 79.09 18.87
C TYR A 250 100.90 78.87 17.36
N VAL A 251 99.66 78.83 16.82
CA VAL A 251 98.27 78.68 17.34
C VAL A 251 97.25 78.82 16.17
N SER A 252 95.98 78.41 16.42
CA SER A 252 94.71 78.96 15.86
C SER A 252 94.22 78.47 14.50
N VAL A 253 92.93 78.22 14.17
CA VAL A 253 91.56 78.25 14.78
C VAL A 253 90.68 77.50 13.70
N PHE A 254 89.66 76.68 13.97
CA PHE A 254 88.19 77.01 14.02
C PHE A 254 87.36 75.69 14.17
N LEU A 255 86.31 75.77 15.01
CA LEU A 255 84.97 75.10 15.08
C LEU A 255 84.64 73.96 14.06
N SER A 256 83.85 72.90 14.35
CA SER A 256 82.63 72.81 15.19
C SER A 256 82.15 71.36 15.46
N VAL A 257 81.59 71.12 16.66
CA VAL A 257 80.30 70.42 16.98
C VAL A 257 80.21 68.88 17.29
N TYR A 258 79.90 68.61 18.58
CA TYR A 258 79.01 67.59 19.24
C TYR A 258 79.39 66.07 19.21
N ILE A 259 79.23 65.21 20.24
CA ILE A 259 78.73 65.25 21.64
C ILE A 259 79.40 64.11 22.49
N THR A 260 79.54 64.41 23.79
CA THR A 260 79.88 63.72 25.07
C THR A 260 79.52 62.22 25.27
N HIS A 261 80.17 61.37 26.11
CA HIS A 261 80.76 61.48 27.48
C HIS A 261 81.76 60.33 27.80
N PRO A 262 82.72 60.52 28.75
CA PRO A 262 82.79 59.61 29.91
C PRO A 262 83.29 60.21 31.27
N THR A 263 82.91 59.49 32.36
CA THR A 263 83.62 59.17 33.64
C THR A 263 83.86 60.14 34.84
N LEU A 264 83.41 59.66 36.04
CA LEU A 264 84.03 59.64 37.41
C LEU A 264 84.30 61.00 38.15
N THR A 265 84.18 61.22 39.49
CA THR A 265 84.15 60.37 40.70
C THR A 265 83.79 61.15 42.01
N ARG A 266 83.24 60.43 43.02
CA ARG A 266 83.63 60.37 44.47
C ARG A 266 83.14 61.40 45.52
N THR A 267 82.39 60.89 46.51
CA THR A 267 82.61 60.87 48.01
C THR A 267 81.24 60.62 48.70
N ARG A 268 81.03 60.01 49.88
CA ARG A 268 81.76 59.11 50.81
C ARG A 268 80.76 58.71 51.94
N ALA A 269 80.86 57.47 52.44
CA ALA A 269 80.44 56.95 53.77
C ALA A 269 78.92 56.86 54.10
N ASN A 270 78.38 55.85 54.78
CA ASN A 270 78.96 54.78 55.62
C ASN A 270 77.95 53.63 55.85
N LEU A 271 78.48 52.38 55.91
CA LEU A 271 78.16 51.21 56.76
C LEU A 271 76.66 50.84 57.00
N LYS A 272 76.20 49.60 56.78
CA LYS A 272 76.77 48.35 57.33
C LYS A 272 76.27 47.10 56.56
N THR A 273 77.22 46.25 56.22
CA THR A 273 77.18 44.82 55.83
C THR A 273 76.64 43.92 56.97
N PRO A 274 76.36 42.60 56.80
CA PRO A 274 76.97 41.70 55.81
C PRO A 274 76.07 40.66 55.09
N LYS A 275 76.56 40.27 53.90
CA LYS A 275 76.27 39.00 53.19
C LYS A 275 76.97 37.83 53.93
N PRO A 276 76.72 36.55 53.59
CA PRO A 276 77.45 35.92 52.45
C PRO A 276 76.52 35.18 51.48
N GLU A 277 76.83 35.20 50.17
CA GLU A 277 77.34 34.04 49.39
C GLU A 277 76.18 33.27 48.74
N GLU A 278 75.99 33.37 47.42
CA GLU A 278 76.77 32.64 46.42
C GLU A 278 76.51 31.13 46.47
N THR A 279 75.39 30.72 45.87
CA THR A 279 75.28 29.42 45.19
C THR A 279 74.74 29.64 43.78
N VAL A 280 75.69 30.04 42.94
CA VAL A 280 75.77 29.64 41.55
C VAL A 280 75.54 28.12 41.44
N ARG A 281 74.64 27.74 40.53
CA ARG A 281 74.67 26.50 39.72
C ARG A 281 74.61 25.15 40.44
N ILE A 282 73.44 24.82 40.95
CA ILE A 282 72.77 23.55 40.62
C ILE A 282 71.30 23.94 40.58
N CYS A 283 70.68 24.26 39.43
CA CYS A 283 69.88 23.29 38.69
C CYS A 283 69.34 23.89 37.36
N PRO A 284 70.12 23.93 36.27
CA PRO A 284 69.50 23.89 34.93
C PRO A 284 68.65 22.62 34.81
N ASP A 285 69.18 21.51 35.32
CA ASP A 285 68.62 20.16 35.21
C ASP A 285 67.25 19.95 35.89
N ILE A 286 66.97 20.54 37.06
CA ILE A 286 65.65 20.42 37.72
C ILE A 286 64.63 21.36 37.07
N ALA A 287 65.02 22.57 36.66
CA ALA A 287 64.13 23.51 35.99
C ALA A 287 63.73 22.99 34.59
N ASP A 288 64.71 22.47 33.83
CA ASP A 288 64.48 21.84 32.53
C ASP A 288 63.60 20.59 32.67
N ARG A 289 63.81 19.78 33.72
CA ARG A 289 62.98 18.60 34.02
C ARG A 289 61.57 18.96 34.48
N LEU A 290 61.39 20.06 35.20
CA LEU A 290 60.06 20.60 35.53
C LEU A 290 59.34 21.08 34.27
N MET A 291 60.02 21.80 33.38
CA MET A 291 59.45 22.26 32.11
C MET A 291 59.04 21.09 31.20
N LEU A 292 59.85 20.02 31.12
CA LEU A 292 59.50 18.80 30.40
C LEU A 292 58.28 18.08 31.01
N LEU A 293 58.21 17.99 32.35
CA LEU A 293 57.06 17.41 33.04
C LEU A 293 55.79 18.25 32.82
N GLU A 294 55.87 19.58 32.81
CA GLU A 294 54.75 20.47 32.50
C GLU A 294 54.28 20.32 31.05
N GLN A 295 55.22 20.18 30.11
CA GLN A 295 54.91 19.90 28.71
C GLN A 295 54.26 18.52 28.53
N GLU A 296 54.75 17.51 29.23
CA GLU A 296 54.20 16.15 29.20
C GLU A 296 52.80 16.08 29.84
N VAL A 297 52.56 16.79 30.95
CA VAL A 297 51.23 16.98 31.53
C VAL A 297 50.29 17.71 30.56
N SER A 298 50.79 18.73 29.85
CA SER A 298 50.01 19.44 28.83
C SER A 298 49.63 18.52 27.67
N ARG A 299 50.57 17.67 27.22
CA ARG A 299 50.33 16.66 26.19
C ARG A 299 49.30 15.62 26.63
N TYR A 300 49.41 15.09 27.86
CA TYR A 300 48.43 14.16 28.41
C TYR A 300 47.04 14.79 28.59
N ARG A 301 46.96 16.06 28.98
CA ARG A 301 45.68 16.80 29.04
C ARG A 301 45.04 16.94 27.66
N GLU A 302 45.82 17.28 26.65
CA GLU A 302 45.33 17.39 25.27
C GLU A 302 44.86 16.02 24.73
N GLU A 303 45.64 14.96 24.97
CA GLU A 303 45.33 13.58 24.54
C GLU A 303 44.11 13.02 25.27
N SER A 304 43.96 13.32 26.57
CA SER A 304 42.75 13.04 27.35
C SER A 304 41.55 13.83 26.81
N GLY A 305 41.72 15.09 26.44
CA GLY A 305 40.67 15.91 25.82
C GLY A 305 40.19 15.35 24.47
N LYS A 306 41.13 14.90 23.62
CA LYS A 306 40.81 14.23 22.35
C LYS A 306 40.07 12.91 22.58
N SER A 307 40.53 12.11 23.54
CA SER A 307 39.88 10.85 23.90
C SER A 307 38.47 11.08 24.46
N GLN A 308 38.29 12.11 25.29
CA GLN A 308 36.97 12.47 25.83
C GLN A 308 36.01 12.94 24.73
N ALA A 309 36.48 13.75 23.78
CA ALA A 309 35.68 14.17 22.63
C ALA A 309 35.24 12.97 21.77
N GLU A 310 36.13 12.00 21.56
CA GLU A 310 35.81 10.78 20.83
C GLU A 310 34.80 9.89 21.57
N VAL A 311 34.91 9.78 22.90
CA VAL A 311 33.92 9.07 23.73
C VAL A 311 32.54 9.71 23.62
N GLU A 312 32.44 11.04 23.67
CA GLU A 312 31.16 11.73 23.51
C GLU A 312 30.59 11.58 22.09
N ARG A 313 31.44 11.59 21.06
CA ARG A 313 31.04 11.28 19.68
C ARG A 313 30.49 9.86 19.55
N LEU A 314 31.16 8.87 20.14
CA LEU A 314 30.72 7.47 20.13
C LEU A 314 29.43 7.25 20.92
N LYS A 315 29.25 7.93 22.06
CA LYS A 315 27.97 7.92 22.79
C LYS A 315 26.82 8.50 21.97
N GLY A 316 27.07 9.58 21.22
CA GLY A 316 26.09 10.13 20.27
C GLY A 316 25.71 9.11 19.21
N ALA A 317 26.69 8.48 18.57
CA ALA A 317 26.46 7.43 17.58
C ALA A 317 25.70 6.22 18.14
N LEU A 318 25.95 5.83 19.40
CA LEU A 318 25.23 4.75 20.06
C LEU A 318 23.74 5.10 20.24
N LYS A 319 23.45 6.34 20.66
CA LYS A 319 22.08 6.82 20.82
C LYS A 319 21.33 6.86 19.49
N ASP A 320 21.99 7.34 18.44
CA ASP A 320 21.43 7.36 17.09
C ASP A 320 21.13 5.93 16.59
N LEU A 321 22.01 4.96 16.91
CA LEU A 321 21.80 3.55 16.60
C LEU A 321 20.59 2.98 17.36
N GLU A 322 20.44 3.28 18.65
CA GLU A 322 19.28 2.86 19.45
C GLU A 322 17.97 3.41 18.89
N GLU A 323 17.94 4.68 18.48
CA GLU A 323 16.77 5.29 17.84
C GLU A 323 16.45 4.62 16.50
N LEU A 324 17.48 4.33 15.68
CA LEU A 324 17.34 3.59 14.41
C LEU A 324 16.82 2.16 14.61
N MET A 325 17.31 1.44 15.63
CA MET A 325 16.79 0.12 15.97
C MET A 325 15.33 0.19 16.40
N GLY A 326 14.95 1.20 17.20
CA GLY A 326 13.56 1.42 17.58
C GLY A 326 12.66 1.73 16.38
N ALA A 327 13.12 2.52 15.42
CA ALA A 327 12.40 2.78 14.18
C ALA A 327 12.26 1.52 13.32
N LEU A 328 13.34 0.72 13.21
CA LEU A 328 13.32 -0.55 12.48
C LEU A 328 12.29 -1.52 13.07
N GLU A 329 12.26 -1.66 14.41
CA GLU A 329 11.31 -2.54 15.07
C GLU A 329 9.85 -2.09 14.85
N LYS A 330 9.57 -0.78 14.86
CA LYS A 330 8.25 -0.25 14.50
C LYS A 330 7.87 -0.59 13.06
N THR A 331 8.77 -0.38 12.09
CA THR A 331 8.50 -0.72 10.68
C THR A 331 8.26 -2.21 10.48
N ARG A 332 8.94 -3.07 11.25
CA ARG A 332 8.72 -4.51 11.25
C ARG A 332 7.34 -4.88 11.78
N GLN A 333 6.89 -4.26 12.87
CA GLN A 333 5.55 -4.48 13.42
C GLN A 333 4.45 -4.03 12.45
N GLU A 334 4.63 -2.87 11.79
CA GLU A 334 3.72 -2.39 10.75
C GLU A 334 3.68 -3.33 9.54
N LEU A 335 4.82 -3.88 9.13
CA LEU A 335 4.90 -4.88 8.07
C LEU A 335 4.16 -6.17 8.43
N ASP A 336 4.30 -6.66 9.66
CA ASP A 336 3.59 -7.87 10.08
C ASP A 336 2.08 -7.60 10.22
N ALA A 337 1.67 -6.43 10.71
CA ALA A 337 0.26 -6.02 10.74
C ALA A 337 -0.33 -5.90 9.31
N THR A 338 0.42 -5.38 8.35
CA THR A 338 -0.03 -5.30 6.94
C THR A 338 -0.12 -6.67 6.28
N LYS A 339 0.80 -7.60 6.58
CA LYS A 339 0.71 -9.00 6.11
C LYS A 339 -0.54 -9.70 6.63
N VAL A 340 -0.87 -9.54 7.91
CA VAL A 340 -2.09 -10.12 8.49
C VAL A 340 -3.34 -9.55 7.82
N ARG A 341 -3.40 -8.22 7.65
CA ARG A 341 -4.50 -7.56 6.93
C ARG A 341 -4.64 -8.10 5.50
N LEU A 342 -3.53 -8.19 4.75
CA LEU A 342 -3.52 -8.73 3.39
C LEU A 342 -4.07 -10.16 3.33
N SER A 343 -3.63 -11.03 4.23
CA SER A 343 -4.12 -12.42 4.32
C SER A 343 -5.61 -12.48 4.60
N SER A 344 -6.11 -11.63 5.51
CA SER A 344 -7.54 -11.55 5.83
C SER A 344 -8.39 -11.06 4.64
N THR A 345 -7.92 -10.04 3.93
CA THR A 345 -8.58 -9.51 2.72
C THR A 345 -8.58 -10.55 1.61
N GLN A 346 -7.48 -11.28 1.41
CA GLN A 346 -7.39 -12.34 0.41
C GLN A 346 -8.36 -13.48 0.69
N LYS A 347 -8.52 -13.86 1.97
CA LYS A 347 -9.53 -14.85 2.38
C LYS A 347 -10.95 -14.36 2.10
N CYS A 348 -11.27 -13.11 2.45
CA CYS A 348 -12.57 -12.50 2.18
C CYS A 348 -12.88 -12.47 0.67
N LEU A 349 -11.90 -12.13 -0.17
CA LEU A 349 -12.05 -12.18 -1.62
C LEU A 349 -12.34 -13.60 -2.12
N HIS A 350 -11.60 -14.60 -1.64
CA HIS A 350 -11.83 -16.00 -2.01
C HIS A 350 -13.24 -16.47 -1.64
N ASP A 351 -13.70 -16.14 -0.44
CA ASP A 351 -15.06 -16.49 0.03
C ASP A 351 -16.13 -15.79 -0.83
N ARG A 352 -15.91 -14.53 -1.23
CA ARG A 352 -16.81 -13.78 -2.12
C ARG A 352 -16.85 -14.36 -3.53
N ASP A 353 -15.72 -14.77 -4.09
CA ASP A 353 -15.65 -15.41 -5.40
C ASP A 353 -16.38 -16.77 -5.38
N GLY A 354 -16.21 -17.55 -4.31
CA GLY A 354 -16.97 -18.78 -4.09
C GLY A 354 -18.47 -18.52 -4.08
N HIS A 355 -18.92 -17.49 -3.36
CA HIS A 355 -20.33 -17.13 -3.30
C HIS A 355 -20.89 -16.64 -4.64
N LEU A 356 -20.14 -15.85 -5.40
CA LEU A 356 -20.52 -15.41 -6.75
C LEU A 356 -20.66 -16.58 -7.71
N ASN A 357 -19.75 -17.55 -7.65
CA ASN A 357 -19.82 -18.77 -8.47
C ASN A 357 -21.03 -19.62 -8.11
N GLN A 358 -21.36 -19.74 -6.83
CA GLN A 358 -22.56 -20.45 -6.38
C GLN A 358 -23.84 -19.77 -6.89
N LEU A 359 -23.94 -18.44 -6.76
CA LEU A 359 -25.07 -17.66 -7.29
C LEU A 359 -25.22 -17.82 -8.81
N ARG A 360 -24.10 -17.81 -9.55
CA ARG A 360 -24.12 -18.06 -11.01
C ARG A 360 -24.63 -19.46 -11.34
N GLN A 361 -24.21 -20.47 -10.57
CA GLN A 361 -24.68 -21.84 -10.78
C GLN A 361 -26.17 -22.00 -10.44
N GLU A 362 -26.63 -21.41 -9.35
CA GLU A 362 -28.05 -21.43 -8.96
C GLU A 362 -28.91 -20.71 -10.00
N ARG A 363 -28.45 -19.57 -10.52
CA ARG A 363 -29.12 -18.85 -11.62
C ARG A 363 -29.22 -19.69 -12.89
N ARG A 364 -28.17 -20.44 -13.25
CA ARG A 364 -28.22 -21.36 -14.41
C ARG A 364 -29.24 -22.47 -14.22
N LYS A 365 -29.24 -23.12 -13.05
CA LYS A 365 -30.24 -24.16 -12.72
C LYS A 365 -31.67 -23.62 -12.77
N GLN A 366 -31.91 -22.43 -12.22
CA GLN A 366 -33.22 -21.79 -12.29
C GLN A 366 -33.66 -21.50 -13.74
N LEU A 367 -32.74 -21.07 -14.60
CA LEU A 367 -33.04 -20.86 -16.02
C LEU A 367 -33.37 -22.19 -16.73
N GLU A 368 -32.63 -23.26 -16.44
CA GLU A 368 -32.92 -24.61 -16.94
C GLU A 368 -34.30 -25.09 -16.49
N GLU A 369 -34.63 -24.97 -15.20
CA GLU A 369 -35.95 -25.33 -14.65
C GLU A 369 -37.08 -24.53 -15.31
N ILE A 370 -36.92 -23.21 -15.49
CA ILE A 370 -37.92 -22.38 -16.16
C ILE A 370 -38.11 -22.81 -17.62
N LEU A 371 -37.02 -23.11 -18.33
CA LEU A 371 -37.10 -23.61 -19.70
C LEU A 371 -37.81 -24.96 -19.77
N GLU A 372 -37.50 -25.88 -18.87
CA GLU A 372 -38.15 -27.19 -18.80
C GLU A 372 -39.65 -27.06 -18.50
N MET A 373 -40.02 -26.26 -17.49
CA MET A 373 -41.42 -25.98 -17.18
C MET A 373 -42.17 -25.38 -18.37
N LYS A 374 -41.52 -24.46 -19.12
CA LYS A 374 -42.11 -23.84 -20.31
C LYS A 374 -42.31 -24.85 -21.44
N GLN A 375 -41.35 -25.76 -21.64
CA GLN A 375 -41.48 -26.86 -22.62
C GLN A 375 -42.60 -27.83 -22.22
N GLN A 376 -42.68 -28.22 -20.95
CA GLN A 376 -43.74 -29.09 -20.44
C GLN A 376 -45.12 -28.44 -20.58
N ALA A 377 -45.26 -27.15 -20.27
CA ALA A 377 -46.50 -26.41 -20.44
C ALA A 377 -46.95 -26.36 -21.91
N LEU A 378 -46.02 -26.15 -22.85
CA LEU A 378 -46.31 -26.20 -24.28
C LEU A 378 -46.74 -27.60 -24.74
N LEU A 379 -46.05 -28.65 -24.28
CA LEU A 379 -46.42 -30.03 -24.58
C LEU A 379 -47.81 -30.38 -24.06
N ALA A 380 -48.14 -29.96 -22.83
CA ALA A 380 -49.46 -30.15 -22.24
C ALA A 380 -50.55 -29.44 -23.06
N ALA A 381 -50.32 -28.18 -23.45
CA ALA A 381 -51.25 -27.43 -24.30
C ALA A 381 -51.46 -28.10 -25.67
N ILE A 382 -50.40 -28.62 -26.30
CA ILE A 382 -50.51 -29.37 -27.56
C ILE A 382 -51.36 -30.63 -27.36
N SER A 383 -51.10 -31.39 -26.30
CA SER A 383 -51.86 -32.60 -25.97
C SER A 383 -53.34 -32.32 -25.72
N GLU A 384 -53.67 -31.20 -25.06
CA GLU A 384 -55.05 -30.75 -24.85
C GLU A 384 -55.74 -30.43 -26.18
N LYS A 385 -55.05 -29.73 -27.10
CA LYS A 385 -55.58 -29.46 -28.45
C LYS A 385 -55.83 -30.75 -29.22
N ASP A 386 -54.94 -31.73 -29.15
CA ASP A 386 -55.11 -33.04 -29.78
C ASP A 386 -56.31 -33.81 -29.21
N ALA A 387 -56.51 -33.78 -27.89
CA ALA A 387 -57.69 -34.38 -27.25
C ALA A 387 -59.00 -33.71 -27.70
N ASN A 388 -59.03 -32.38 -27.76
CA ASN A 388 -60.20 -31.62 -28.21
C ASN A 388 -60.53 -31.87 -29.69
N ILE A 389 -59.50 -31.97 -30.55
CA ILE A 389 -59.68 -32.36 -31.96
C ILE A 389 -60.32 -33.75 -32.05
N ALA A 390 -59.78 -34.74 -31.33
CA ALA A 390 -60.29 -36.10 -31.34
C ALA A 390 -61.75 -36.17 -30.85
N LEU A 391 -62.09 -35.46 -29.78
CA LEU A 391 -63.46 -35.39 -29.26
C LEU A 391 -64.44 -34.78 -30.26
N LEU A 392 -64.07 -33.68 -30.93
CA LEU A 392 -64.91 -33.04 -31.95
C LEU A 392 -65.08 -33.92 -33.20
N GLU A 393 -64.01 -34.59 -33.64
CA GLU A 393 -64.02 -35.53 -34.76
C GLU A 393 -64.92 -36.75 -34.47
N LEU A 394 -64.96 -37.24 -33.23
CA LEU A 394 -65.83 -38.36 -32.83
C LEU A 394 -67.30 -37.95 -32.61
N SER A 395 -67.55 -36.77 -32.05
CA SER A 395 -68.90 -36.35 -31.60
C SER A 395 -69.73 -35.64 -32.67
N SER A 396 -69.12 -35.01 -33.68
CA SER A 396 -69.84 -34.09 -34.57
C SER A 396 -69.29 -34.00 -36.00
N SER A 397 -68.73 -35.11 -36.52
CA SER A 397 -67.98 -35.16 -37.80
C SER A 397 -68.70 -34.64 -39.06
N LYS A 398 -70.05 -34.50 -39.03
CA LYS A 398 -70.85 -34.01 -40.17
C LYS A 398 -71.36 -32.57 -40.04
N ARG A 399 -71.13 -31.88 -38.91
CA ARG A 399 -71.58 -30.50 -38.73
C ARG A 399 -70.53 -29.52 -39.24
N LYS A 400 -70.91 -28.64 -40.17
CA LYS A 400 -70.02 -27.62 -40.76
C LYS A 400 -69.28 -26.78 -39.70
N LYS A 401 -69.98 -26.39 -38.62
CA LYS A 401 -69.39 -25.65 -37.48
C LYS A 401 -68.30 -26.45 -36.75
N ALA A 402 -68.50 -27.75 -36.55
CA ALA A 402 -67.51 -28.61 -35.89
C ALA A 402 -66.25 -28.80 -36.76
N GLN A 403 -66.42 -28.89 -38.09
CA GLN A 403 -65.30 -28.92 -39.03
C GLN A 403 -64.49 -27.62 -39.04
N GLU A 404 -65.16 -26.47 -38.97
CA GLU A 404 -64.50 -25.16 -38.86
C GLU A 404 -63.69 -25.04 -37.55
N GLU A 405 -64.24 -25.55 -36.44
CA GLU A 405 -63.59 -25.56 -35.12
C GLU A 405 -62.38 -26.51 -35.07
N VAL A 406 -62.49 -27.71 -35.64
CA VAL A 406 -61.35 -28.64 -35.80
C VAL A 406 -60.22 -28.01 -36.62
N MET A 407 -60.55 -27.32 -37.72
CA MET A 407 -59.56 -26.59 -38.53
C MET A 407 -58.89 -25.46 -37.75
N ALA A 408 -59.62 -24.75 -36.89
CA ALA A 408 -59.06 -23.72 -36.01
C ALA A 408 -58.09 -24.31 -34.97
N LEU A 409 -58.49 -25.41 -34.32
CA LEU A 409 -57.66 -26.11 -33.33
C LEU A 409 -56.38 -26.68 -33.95
N LYS A 410 -56.44 -27.23 -35.17
CA LYS A 410 -55.26 -27.71 -35.91
C LYS A 410 -54.26 -26.58 -36.17
N ARG A 411 -54.73 -25.41 -36.62
CA ARG A 411 -53.86 -24.22 -36.81
C ARG A 411 -53.25 -23.73 -35.51
N GLU A 412 -54.00 -23.75 -34.42
CA GLU A 412 -53.50 -23.36 -33.10
C GLU A 412 -52.45 -24.33 -32.58
N LYS A 413 -52.66 -25.64 -32.77
CA LYS A 413 -51.68 -26.68 -32.47
C LYS A 413 -50.38 -26.49 -33.24
N ASP A 414 -50.47 -26.22 -34.55
CA ASP A 414 -49.29 -26.00 -35.39
C ASP A 414 -48.47 -24.79 -34.92
N ARG A 415 -49.14 -23.73 -34.44
CA ARG A 415 -48.47 -22.58 -33.81
C ARG A 415 -47.74 -22.98 -32.52
N LEU A 416 -48.38 -23.75 -31.64
CA LEU A 416 -47.76 -24.23 -30.39
C LEU A 416 -46.58 -25.17 -30.66
N MET A 417 -46.69 -26.08 -31.64
CA MET A 417 -45.57 -26.93 -32.08
C MET A 417 -44.41 -26.11 -32.64
N HIS A 418 -44.69 -25.04 -33.38
CA HIS A 418 -43.65 -24.15 -33.88
C HIS A 418 -42.94 -23.42 -32.72
N GLN A 419 -43.69 -22.92 -31.73
CA GLN A 419 -43.13 -22.30 -30.53
C GLN A 419 -42.27 -23.28 -29.71
N LEU A 420 -42.71 -24.55 -29.58
CA LEU A 420 -41.92 -25.59 -28.90
C LEU A 420 -40.62 -25.88 -29.65
N LYS A 421 -40.68 -26.02 -30.99
CA LYS A 421 -39.47 -26.21 -31.81
C LYS A 421 -38.47 -25.06 -31.65
N GLN A 422 -38.95 -23.81 -31.61
CA GLN A 422 -38.09 -22.65 -31.39
C GLN A 422 -37.42 -22.66 -30.01
N GLN A 423 -38.11 -23.15 -28.97
CA GLN A 423 -37.53 -23.26 -27.63
C GLN A 423 -36.51 -24.39 -27.48
N VAL A 424 -36.73 -25.51 -28.17
CA VAL A 424 -35.80 -26.66 -28.16
C VAL A 424 -34.55 -26.40 -28.99
N HIS A 425 -34.66 -25.58 -30.05
CA HIS A 425 -33.55 -25.27 -30.96
C HIS A 425 -32.89 -23.90 -30.72
N SER A 426 -33.29 -23.15 -29.69
CA SER A 426 -32.56 -21.94 -29.34
C SER A 426 -31.17 -22.39 -28.85
N PRO A 427 -30.08 -22.09 -29.59
CA PRO A 427 -28.76 -22.51 -29.17
C PRO A 427 -28.49 -21.87 -27.80
N HIS A 428 -28.02 -22.69 -26.87
CA HIS A 428 -27.36 -22.23 -25.65
C HIS A 428 -26.12 -21.40 -26.06
N GLU A 429 -26.32 -20.14 -26.43
CA GLU A 429 -25.24 -19.18 -26.53
C GLU A 429 -25.16 -18.37 -25.25
N GLN A 430 -24.04 -18.60 -24.57
CA GLN A 430 -23.36 -17.87 -23.49
C GLN A 430 -23.65 -18.28 -22.04
#